data_AF-A0A818W9Y5-F1
#
_entry.id   AF-A0A818W9Y5-F1
#
_cell.length_a   1.000
_cell.length_b   1.000
_cell.length_c   1.000
_cell.angle_alpha   90.00
_cell.angle_beta   90.00
_cell.angle_gamma   90.00
#
_symmetry.space_group_name_H-M   'P 1'
#
loop_
_entity.id
_entity.type
_entity.pdbx_description
1 polymer ?
#
loop_
_entity_poly.entity_id
_entity_poly.type
_entity_poly.pdbx_seq_one_letter_code
_entity_poly.pdbx_strand_id
1 'polypeptide(L)'
;MAKATVSTLPGRSRFFDLMHETGDNLSLIKGYQQLTQPLLEEAIIHIQQHKAFNIDAHIQNKVSLAKKVRSEGNDINNLTVDESAAIQLYTMESKTERESLFYVLNSTLRLADRSELKPILLYLRLLIGALEKLPSFNGLIYRGVNGDVNRVKQLLQTATLNEINLVGLDGSTPLHVACRQGHQKIVELLLEQGAVRRIKNQNQLTPVDETSNQRIKESFQRPQVACQQRYVTTDPHIEWTFAAPSVAYTNRLGHLRPCDLESVVNEFMHTKELKRCERRNLIDWLCTKAQETKDPIYLLELYTAETGFYKILNHTMAKNEAYLKHAEVIMPWAVYFAGMLFRNSFPEPYRYQGQTHRGMRINKKDLRAYKIGIAIVNKAFLSTSKNRSIAEIFSGWNDDLTDRSTFPVLCIYKIIDRQSSIDLEEVSEFPDEEEVLIMSSTAFRVVNIQKHSHHSKYEIELEEETDPNKNVPVIPLPKYPAWWQRNVQE
;
A
#
# COMPACT_ATOMS: atom_id res chain seq x y z
N MET A 1 4.48 19.89 22.31
CA MET A 1 3.56 20.79 21.56
C MET A 1 4.40 21.71 20.70
N ALA A 2 4.02 21.97 19.45
CA ALA A 2 4.75 22.87 18.55
C ALA A 2 3.76 23.73 17.75
N LYS A 3 4.14 24.96 17.38
CA LYS A 3 3.31 25.90 16.63
C LYS A 3 3.65 25.86 15.15
N ALA A 4 2.65 25.70 14.29
CA ALA A 4 2.86 25.82 12.84
C ALA A 4 3.02 27.29 12.44
N THR A 5 4.08 27.63 11.70
CA THR A 5 4.24 28.94 11.06
C THR A 5 4.06 28.81 9.57
N VAL A 6 3.18 29.62 8.97
CA VAL A 6 3.06 29.66 7.50
C VAL A 6 4.22 30.46 6.93
N SER A 7 5.11 29.78 6.21
CA SER A 7 5.94 30.45 5.21
C SER A 7 5.02 30.96 4.12
N THR A 8 4.99 32.27 3.90
CA THR A 8 4.31 32.91 2.77
C THR A 8 4.94 32.43 1.45
N LEU A 9 4.52 31.26 0.97
CA LEU A 9 4.63 30.88 -0.43
C LEU A 9 3.45 31.54 -1.16
N PRO A 10 3.68 32.31 -2.24
CA PRO A 10 2.58 32.88 -3.01
C PRO A 10 1.73 31.74 -3.58
N GLY A 11 0.45 31.67 -3.22
CA GLY A 11 -0.53 30.77 -3.87
C GLY A 11 -0.91 29.49 -3.12
N ARG A 12 -0.55 29.31 -1.83
CA ARG A 12 -1.11 28.23 -0.99
C ARG A 12 -1.74 28.80 0.28
N SER A 13 -2.98 29.28 0.16
CA SER A 13 -3.87 29.53 1.30
C SER A 13 -4.08 28.24 2.10
N ARG A 14 -4.23 28.31 3.43
CA ARG A 14 -4.38 27.09 4.24
C ARG A 14 -5.71 26.42 3.90
N PHE A 15 -5.68 25.10 3.92
CA PHE A 15 -6.77 24.19 3.58
C PHE A 15 -8.09 24.37 4.39
N PHE A 16 -8.08 25.18 5.46
CA PHE A 16 -9.25 25.49 6.30
C PHE A 16 -9.74 26.94 6.20
N ASP A 17 -8.97 27.83 5.56
CA ASP A 17 -9.29 29.27 5.50
C ASP A 17 -10.48 29.53 4.55
N LEU A 18 -10.75 28.62 3.60
CA LEU A 18 -11.82 28.74 2.61
C LEU A 18 -13.21 28.29 3.08
N MET A 19 -13.38 27.77 4.30
CA MET A 19 -14.67 27.22 4.74
C MET A 19 -15.68 28.27 5.23
N HIS A 20 -15.23 29.50 5.55
CA HIS A 20 -16.12 30.59 6.00
C HIS A 20 -15.55 32.01 5.76
N GLU A 21 -14.53 32.17 4.92
CA GLU A 21 -14.16 33.52 4.47
C GLU A 21 -15.25 34.01 3.51
N THR A 22 -16.30 34.63 4.06
CA THR A 22 -16.94 35.71 3.31
C THR A 22 -15.81 36.68 2.98
N GLY A 23 -15.75 37.16 1.74
CA GLY A 23 -14.69 38.08 1.26
C GLY A 23 -14.67 39.44 1.98
N ASP A 24 -15.22 39.52 3.18
CA ASP A 24 -15.20 40.68 4.04
C ASP A 24 -13.82 40.77 4.68
N ASN A 25 -13.11 41.86 4.37
CA ASN A 25 -11.91 42.25 5.09
C ASN A 25 -12.23 42.46 6.57
N LEU A 26 -12.17 41.39 7.35
CA LEU A 26 -12.37 41.40 8.78
C LEU A 26 -11.35 42.35 9.42
N SER A 27 -11.84 43.34 10.17
CA SER A 27 -10.99 44.32 10.83
C SER A 27 -10.03 43.64 11.83
N LEU A 28 -8.81 44.15 11.92
CA LEU A 28 -7.79 43.68 12.88
C LEU A 28 -8.33 43.74 14.31
N ILE A 29 -8.17 42.65 15.05
CA ILE A 29 -8.46 42.62 16.48
C ILE A 29 -7.38 43.43 17.21
N LYS A 30 -7.75 44.60 17.71
CA LYS A 30 -6.85 45.51 18.46
C LYS A 30 -7.14 45.41 19.96
N GLY A 31 -6.17 45.79 20.79
CA GLY A 31 -6.33 45.92 22.25
C GLY A 31 -6.12 44.64 23.06
N TYR A 32 -6.28 43.43 22.50
CA TYR A 32 -6.08 42.18 23.25
C TYR A 32 -4.63 41.99 23.76
N GLN A 33 -3.65 42.56 23.07
CA GLN A 33 -2.23 42.52 23.47
C GLN A 33 -1.94 43.36 24.73
N GLN A 34 -2.78 44.35 25.01
CA GLN A 34 -2.67 45.22 26.19
C GLN A 34 -3.28 44.57 27.44
N LEU A 35 -3.99 43.45 27.28
CA LEU A 35 -4.55 42.70 28.40
C LEU A 35 -3.42 42.02 29.18
N THR A 36 -3.47 42.14 30.50
CA THR A 36 -2.67 41.33 31.42
C THR A 36 -2.98 39.87 31.21
N GLN A 37 -1.99 39.00 31.39
CA GLN A 37 -2.17 37.57 31.22
C GLN A 37 -3.14 37.05 32.30
N PRO A 38 -4.34 36.56 31.93
CA PRO A 38 -5.35 36.17 32.91
C PRO A 38 -5.10 34.75 33.40
N LEU A 39 -5.70 34.42 34.55
CA LEU A 39 -5.84 33.03 34.96
C LEU A 39 -6.85 32.32 34.06
N LEU A 40 -6.67 31.01 33.85
CA LEU A 40 -7.58 30.23 32.98
C LEU A 40 -9.03 30.29 33.47
N GLU A 41 -9.25 30.22 34.78
CA GLU A 41 -10.59 30.27 35.38
C GLU A 41 -11.30 31.59 35.11
N GLU A 42 -10.59 32.71 35.25
CA GLU A 42 -11.11 34.05 34.93
C GLU A 42 -11.52 34.12 33.45
N ALA A 43 -10.64 33.66 32.56
CA ALA A 43 -10.92 33.63 31.12
C ALA A 43 -12.17 32.79 30.79
N ILE A 44 -12.35 31.62 31.42
CA ILE A 44 -13.51 30.75 31.18
C ILE A 44 -14.81 31.35 31.74
N ILE A 45 -14.78 32.02 32.90
CA ILE A 45 -15.97 32.67 33.49
C ILE A 45 -16.56 33.69 32.51
N HIS A 46 -15.71 34.51 31.87
CA HIS A 46 -16.16 35.49 30.89
C HIS A 46 -16.85 34.85 29.68
N ILE A 47 -16.35 33.71 29.21
CA ILE A 47 -16.98 33.00 28.09
C ILE A 47 -18.31 32.36 28.54
N GLN A 48 -18.38 31.76 29.73
CA GLN A 48 -19.60 31.14 30.27
C GLN A 48 -20.74 32.13 30.52
N GLN A 49 -20.42 33.36 30.91
CA GLN A 49 -21.42 34.40 31.20
C GLN A 49 -22.08 34.99 29.95
N HIS A 50 -21.52 34.75 28.77
CA HIS A 50 -22.05 35.32 27.54
C HIS A 50 -23.18 34.46 26.95
N LYS A 51 -24.34 35.08 26.72
CA LYS A 51 -25.56 34.39 26.25
C LYS A 51 -25.39 33.67 24.90
N ALA A 52 -24.43 34.10 24.08
CA ALA A 52 -24.15 33.49 22.78
C ALA A 52 -23.37 32.16 22.89
N PHE A 53 -22.70 31.89 24.02
CA PHE A 53 -21.88 30.70 24.20
C PHE A 53 -22.60 29.70 25.11
N ASN A 54 -23.12 28.62 24.52
CA ASN A 54 -23.67 27.49 25.26
C ASN A 54 -22.56 26.47 25.55
N ILE A 55 -21.62 26.88 26.40
CA ILE A 55 -20.53 26.02 26.84
C ILE A 55 -21.04 25.07 27.91
N ASP A 56 -20.61 23.81 27.81
CA ASP A 56 -20.87 22.71 28.74
C ASP A 56 -20.83 23.17 30.22
N ALA A 57 -21.88 22.85 30.98
CA ALA A 57 -21.95 23.10 32.42
C ALA A 57 -20.77 22.45 33.18
N HIS A 58 -20.16 21.40 32.61
CA HIS A 58 -19.01 20.70 33.15
C HIS A 58 -17.65 21.24 32.67
N ILE A 59 -17.58 22.39 31.97
CA ILE A 59 -16.27 22.93 31.54
C ILE A 59 -15.32 23.18 32.71
N GLN A 60 -15.84 23.49 33.91
CA GLN A 60 -15.03 23.64 35.11
C GLN A 60 -14.36 22.32 35.55
N ASN A 61 -15.01 21.17 35.32
CA ASN A 61 -14.40 19.86 35.52
C ASN A 61 -13.27 19.62 34.50
N LYS A 62 -13.46 20.04 33.24
CA LYS A 62 -12.43 19.95 32.20
C LYS A 62 -11.23 20.86 32.50
N VAL A 63 -11.47 22.07 33.01
CA VAL A 63 -10.42 22.99 33.49
C VAL A 63 -9.63 22.36 34.63
N SER A 64 -10.31 21.81 35.63
CA SER A 64 -9.68 21.15 36.78
C SER A 64 -8.85 19.94 36.34
N LEU A 65 -9.37 19.13 35.42
CA LEU A 65 -8.64 18.00 34.83
C LEU A 65 -7.40 18.45 34.07
N ALA A 66 -7.53 19.46 33.21
CA ALA A 66 -6.41 19.99 32.41
C ALA A 66 -5.29 20.55 33.30
N LYS A 67 -5.64 21.27 34.38
CA LYS A 67 -4.68 21.75 35.38
C LYS A 67 -4.00 20.59 36.11
N LYS A 68 -4.77 19.58 36.53
CA LYS A 68 -4.24 18.40 37.24
C LYS A 68 -3.24 17.62 36.40
N VAL A 69 -3.59 17.32 35.14
CA VAL A 69 -2.71 16.61 34.20
C VAL A 69 -1.37 17.32 34.05
N ARG A 70 -1.37 18.66 34.03
CA ARG A 70 -0.13 19.44 33.99
C ARG A 70 0.64 19.41 35.30
N SER A 71 -0.03 19.49 36.45
CA SER A 71 0.65 19.45 37.76
C SER A 71 1.41 18.14 38.02
N GLU A 72 1.01 17.07 37.33
CA GLU A 72 1.63 15.74 37.42
C GLU A 72 2.71 15.47 36.34
N GLY A 73 2.90 16.39 35.38
CA GLY A 73 3.80 16.21 34.22
C GLY A 73 5.07 17.07 34.26
N ASN A 74 6.16 16.59 33.64
CA ASN A 74 7.43 17.31 33.50
C ASN A 74 7.26 18.69 32.83
N ASP A 75 8.08 19.67 33.20
CA ASP A 75 8.02 21.02 32.64
C ASP A 75 8.35 21.03 31.13
N ILE A 76 7.37 21.37 30.28
CA ILE A 76 7.53 21.43 28.83
C ILE A 76 7.54 22.91 28.44
N ASN A 77 8.66 23.38 27.89
CA ASN A 77 8.80 24.68 27.22
C ASN A 77 8.45 25.91 28.08
N ASN A 78 8.70 25.87 29.40
CA ASN A 78 8.45 26.99 30.33
C ASN A 78 6.99 27.52 30.32
N LEU A 79 6.03 26.64 30.08
CA LEU A 79 4.61 26.96 30.14
C LEU A 79 4.11 26.93 31.59
N THR A 80 3.35 27.95 31.98
CA THR A 80 2.61 27.93 33.24
C THR A 80 1.51 26.86 33.21
N VAL A 81 0.99 26.51 34.39
CA VAL A 81 -0.11 25.52 34.51
C VAL A 81 -1.34 25.99 33.71
N ASP A 82 -1.70 27.26 33.81
CA ASP A 82 -2.83 27.84 33.07
C ASP A 82 -2.59 27.87 31.56
N GLU A 83 -1.38 28.18 31.10
CA GLU A 83 -1.03 28.18 29.67
C GLU A 83 -1.13 26.79 29.06
N SER A 84 -0.58 25.78 29.73
CA SER A 84 -0.66 24.39 29.28
C SER A 84 -2.10 23.87 29.31
N ALA A 85 -2.85 24.19 30.36
CA ALA A 85 -4.25 23.79 30.49
C ALA A 85 -5.12 24.47 29.42
N ALA A 86 -4.84 25.72 29.04
CA ALA A 86 -5.53 26.40 27.95
C ALA A 86 -5.27 25.73 26.59
N ILE A 87 -4.03 25.30 26.30
CA ILE A 87 -3.75 24.55 25.07
C ILE A 87 -4.51 23.23 25.07
N GLN A 88 -4.48 22.50 26.19
CA GLN A 88 -5.17 21.21 26.31
C GLN A 88 -6.68 21.36 26.11
N LEU A 89 -7.32 22.32 26.78
CA LEU A 89 -8.76 22.60 26.61
C LEU A 89 -9.12 22.95 25.17
N TYR A 90 -8.25 23.70 24.48
CA TYR A 90 -8.45 24.04 23.08
C TYR A 90 -8.33 22.83 22.14
N THR A 91 -7.58 21.79 22.51
CA THR A 91 -7.41 20.58 21.67
C THR A 91 -8.21 19.37 22.15
N MET A 92 -8.98 19.48 23.23
CA MET A 92 -9.78 18.38 23.75
C MET A 92 -10.93 18.01 22.80
N GLU A 93 -11.08 16.71 22.54
CA GLU A 93 -12.22 16.17 21.82
C GLU A 93 -13.52 16.44 22.60
N SER A 94 -14.61 16.69 21.87
CA SER A 94 -15.92 16.97 22.44
C SER A 94 -16.99 16.24 21.62
N LYS A 95 -18.09 15.84 22.27
CA LYS A 95 -19.14 15.05 21.62
C LYS A 95 -19.99 15.90 20.68
N THR A 96 -20.09 17.20 20.95
CA THR A 96 -20.84 18.16 20.15
C THR A 96 -20.02 19.41 19.84
N GLU A 97 -20.34 20.10 18.74
CA GLU A 97 -19.66 21.34 18.34
C GLU A 97 -19.72 22.44 19.41
N ARG A 98 -20.84 22.51 20.14
CA ARG A 98 -21.07 23.53 21.19
C ARG A 98 -20.27 23.28 22.47
N GLU A 99 -19.87 22.04 22.72
CA GLU A 99 -19.00 21.67 23.84
C GLU A 99 -17.51 21.92 23.55
N SER A 100 -17.16 22.09 22.28
CA SER A 100 -15.78 22.24 21.83
C SER A 100 -15.33 23.69 21.94
N LEU A 101 -14.41 23.97 22.86
CA LEU A 101 -13.82 25.30 22.98
C LEU A 101 -13.07 25.72 21.70
N PHE A 102 -12.53 24.74 20.97
CA PHE A 102 -12.00 24.94 19.63
C PHE A 102 -13.05 25.55 18.70
N TYR A 103 -14.22 24.93 18.58
CA TYR A 103 -15.27 25.36 17.68
C TYR A 103 -15.83 26.72 18.09
N VAL A 104 -16.17 26.89 19.38
CA VAL A 104 -16.67 28.16 19.92
C VAL A 104 -15.69 29.28 19.60
N LEU A 105 -14.42 29.13 19.97
CA LEU A 105 -13.42 30.18 19.73
C LEU A 105 -13.26 30.54 18.26
N ASN A 106 -13.13 29.54 17.38
CA ASN A 106 -12.89 29.77 15.96
C ASN A 106 -14.12 30.29 15.23
N SER A 107 -15.34 29.88 15.63
CA SER A 107 -16.58 30.42 15.07
C SER A 107 -16.75 31.90 15.43
N THR A 108 -16.52 32.29 16.69
CA THR A 108 -16.60 33.69 17.14
C THR A 108 -15.59 34.58 16.44
N LEU A 109 -14.35 34.10 16.25
CA LEU A 109 -13.30 34.85 15.54
C LEU A 109 -13.68 35.23 14.09
N ARG A 110 -14.60 34.48 13.48
CA ARG A 110 -15.12 34.71 12.13
C ARG A 110 -16.37 35.60 12.08
N LEU A 111 -16.93 35.99 13.23
CA LEU A 111 -18.06 36.91 13.25
C LEU A 111 -17.66 38.30 12.74
N ALA A 112 -18.53 38.87 11.91
CA ALA A 112 -18.40 40.24 11.41
C ALA A 112 -18.55 41.27 12.54
N ASP A 113 -19.49 41.05 13.46
CA ASP A 113 -19.61 41.86 14.67
C ASP A 113 -18.48 41.51 15.64
N ARG A 114 -17.55 42.45 15.81
CA ARG A 114 -16.41 42.31 16.72
C ARG A 114 -16.78 42.51 18.19
N SER A 115 -17.97 43.04 18.49
CA SER A 115 -18.43 43.22 19.86
C SER A 115 -18.57 41.87 20.59
N GLU A 116 -18.90 40.81 19.85
CA GLU A 116 -19.02 39.42 20.28
C GLU A 116 -17.67 38.76 20.64
N LEU A 117 -16.54 39.37 20.28
CA LEU A 117 -15.21 38.85 20.63
C LEU A 117 -14.84 39.11 22.09
N LYS A 118 -15.43 40.14 22.73
CA LYS A 118 -15.08 40.57 24.09
C LYS A 118 -14.94 39.41 25.10
N PRO A 119 -15.86 38.44 25.16
CA PRO A 119 -15.81 37.39 26.17
C PRO A 119 -14.64 36.42 25.97
N ILE A 120 -14.15 36.25 24.72
CA ILE A 120 -13.06 35.33 24.40
C ILE A 120 -11.67 35.99 24.42
N LEU A 121 -11.57 37.32 24.55
CA LEU A 121 -10.28 38.03 24.47
C LEU A 121 -9.29 37.60 25.56
N LEU A 122 -9.77 37.37 26.78
CA LEU A 122 -8.92 36.89 27.89
C LEU A 122 -8.37 35.49 27.60
N TYR A 123 -9.22 34.60 27.10
CA TYR A 123 -8.79 33.26 26.70
C TYR A 123 -7.81 33.30 25.52
N LEU A 124 -8.06 34.15 24.52
CA LEU A 124 -7.15 34.36 23.40
C LEU A 124 -5.79 34.89 23.87
N ARG A 125 -5.77 35.83 24.81
CA ARG A 125 -4.53 36.37 25.37
C ARG A 125 -3.70 35.25 26.02
N LEU A 126 -4.34 34.42 26.83
CA LEU A 126 -3.70 33.27 27.49
C LEU A 126 -3.21 32.23 26.47
N LEU A 127 -4.07 31.83 25.53
CA LEU A 127 -3.76 30.81 24.53
C LEU A 127 -2.65 31.27 23.58
N ILE A 128 -2.71 32.49 23.05
CA ILE A 128 -1.68 33.02 22.14
C ILE A 128 -0.34 33.15 22.86
N GLY A 129 -0.33 33.66 24.10
CA GLY A 129 0.89 33.74 24.92
C GLY A 129 1.51 32.36 25.16
N ALA A 130 0.70 31.33 25.42
CA ALA A 130 1.16 29.96 25.52
C ALA A 130 1.76 29.45 24.19
N LEU A 131 1.09 29.72 23.07
CA LEU A 131 1.54 29.28 21.74
C LEU A 131 2.83 29.97 21.28
N GLU A 132 3.11 31.19 21.72
CA GLU A 132 4.35 31.93 21.42
C GLU A 132 5.58 31.30 22.10
N LYS A 133 5.40 30.61 23.23
CA LYS A 133 6.47 29.90 23.94
C LYS A 133 6.80 28.53 23.34
N LEU A 134 5.95 28.03 22.44
CA LEU A 134 6.17 26.73 21.80
C LEU A 134 7.17 26.84 20.64
N PRO A 135 8.01 25.81 20.43
CA PRO A 135 8.88 25.77 19.26
C PRO A 135 8.05 25.79 17.96
N SER A 136 8.54 26.51 16.95
CA SER A 136 7.96 26.48 15.61
C SER A 136 8.20 25.12 14.96
N PHE A 137 7.16 24.54 14.37
CA PHE A 137 7.26 23.34 13.56
C PHE A 137 7.36 23.72 12.08
N ASN A 138 8.49 23.36 11.47
CA ASN A 138 8.71 23.46 10.03
C ASN A 138 8.53 22.07 9.40
N GLY A 139 7.33 21.80 8.88
CA GLY A 139 6.99 20.55 8.22
C GLY A 139 5.53 20.54 7.74
N LEU A 140 5.14 19.48 7.02
CA LEU A 140 3.74 19.27 6.62
C LEU A 140 2.92 18.83 7.85
N ILE A 141 1.73 19.40 8.05
CA ILE A 141 0.82 19.03 9.16
C ILE A 141 -0.49 18.57 8.57
N TYR A 142 -0.96 17.39 8.99
CA TYR A 142 -2.28 16.88 8.64
C TYR A 142 -3.28 17.21 9.75
N ARG A 143 -4.41 17.81 9.37
CA ARG A 143 -5.54 18.04 10.27
C ARG A 143 -6.65 17.07 9.88
N GLY A 144 -7.22 16.38 10.87
CA GLY A 144 -8.16 15.27 10.70
C GLY A 144 -9.09 15.43 9.48
N VAL A 145 -9.13 14.40 8.65
CA VAL A 145 -10.01 14.33 7.49
C VAL A 145 -11.41 14.07 8.01
N ASN A 146 -12.31 15.05 7.92
CA ASN A 146 -13.74 14.78 8.12
C ASN A 146 -14.16 13.65 7.16
N GLY A 147 -15.10 12.80 7.57
CA GLY A 147 -15.67 11.71 6.74
C GLY A 147 -16.39 12.13 5.45
N ASP A 148 -16.13 13.35 4.95
CA ASP A 148 -16.68 13.88 3.70
C ASP A 148 -15.98 13.23 2.48
N VAL A 149 -16.59 12.13 2.04
CA VAL A 149 -16.19 11.35 0.87
C VAL A 149 -16.08 12.21 -0.40
N ASN A 150 -16.98 13.18 -0.60
CA ASN A 150 -16.99 14.00 -1.82
C ASN A 150 -15.79 14.94 -1.85
N ARG A 151 -15.44 15.49 -0.69
CA ARG A 151 -14.25 16.33 -0.56
C ARG A 151 -12.97 15.53 -0.78
N VAL A 152 -12.87 14.33 -0.19
CA VAL A 152 -11.73 13.43 -0.42
C VAL A 152 -11.58 13.07 -1.89
N LYS A 153 -12.68 12.76 -2.59
CA LYS A 153 -12.67 12.51 -4.05
C LYS A 153 -12.07 13.68 -4.83
N GLN A 154 -12.47 14.92 -4.53
CA GLN A 154 -11.92 16.10 -5.20
C GLN A 154 -10.42 16.26 -4.95
N LEU A 155 -9.93 15.92 -3.78
CA LEU A 155 -8.50 16.02 -3.45
C LEU A 155 -7.66 14.99 -4.15
N LEU A 156 -8.17 13.76 -4.20
CA LEU A 156 -7.50 12.66 -4.86
C LEU A 156 -7.37 12.89 -6.38
N GLN A 157 -8.20 13.74 -6.98
CA GLN A 157 -8.06 14.10 -8.40
C GLN A 157 -6.75 14.83 -8.73
N THR A 158 -6.17 15.56 -7.76
CA THR A 158 -4.93 16.34 -7.97
C THR A 158 -3.76 15.85 -7.12
N ALA A 159 -3.99 14.88 -6.22
CA ALA A 159 -2.97 14.37 -5.33
C ALA A 159 -2.04 13.39 -6.04
N THR A 160 -0.75 13.47 -5.71
CA THR A 160 0.26 12.50 -6.13
C THR A 160 0.27 11.29 -5.21
N LEU A 161 0.77 10.15 -5.70
CA LEU A 161 0.94 8.94 -4.88
C LEU A 161 1.89 9.12 -3.71
N ASN A 162 2.88 10.01 -3.85
CA ASN A 162 3.70 10.42 -2.71
C ASN A 162 2.83 11.02 -1.61
N GLU A 163 1.97 11.99 -1.95
CA GLU A 163 1.08 12.66 -0.98
C GLU A 163 0.08 11.70 -0.32
N ILE A 164 -0.44 10.72 -1.06
CA ILE A 164 -1.36 9.70 -0.52
C ILE A 164 -0.67 8.81 0.53
N ASN A 165 0.62 8.54 0.36
CA ASN A 165 1.41 7.64 1.20
C ASN A 165 2.32 8.36 2.20
N LEU A 166 2.20 9.69 2.33
CA LEU A 166 2.98 10.44 3.30
C LEU A 166 2.63 10.00 4.73
N VAL A 167 3.66 9.78 5.53
CA VAL A 167 3.53 9.42 6.95
C VAL A 167 3.46 10.66 7.83
N GLY A 168 2.59 10.62 8.83
CA GLY A 168 2.47 11.63 9.89
C GLY A 168 3.55 11.48 10.97
N LEU A 169 3.45 12.30 12.01
CA LEU A 169 4.41 12.32 13.13
C LEU A 169 4.42 11.02 13.95
N ASP A 170 3.32 10.28 13.96
CA ASP A 170 3.17 8.96 14.57
C ASP A 170 3.50 7.82 13.60
N GLY A 171 3.98 8.13 12.38
CA GLY A 171 4.17 7.17 11.30
C GLY A 171 2.88 6.76 10.59
N SER A 172 1.71 7.30 10.97
CA SER A 172 0.43 6.94 10.36
C SER A 172 0.25 7.62 9.01
N THR A 173 -0.19 6.86 8.01
CA THR A 173 -0.61 7.37 6.69
C THR A 173 -2.08 7.80 6.71
N PRO A 174 -2.57 8.54 5.69
CA PRO A 174 -4.00 8.81 5.51
C PRO A 174 -4.87 7.54 5.58
N LEU A 175 -4.34 6.40 5.11
CA LEU A 175 -5.03 5.11 5.17
C LEU A 175 -5.20 4.59 6.61
N HIS A 176 -4.19 4.76 7.49
CA HIS A 176 -4.32 4.40 8.91
C HIS A 176 -5.44 5.21 9.58
N VAL A 177 -5.45 6.52 9.34
CA VAL A 177 -6.47 7.41 9.93
C VAL A 177 -7.86 7.03 9.46
N ALA A 178 -8.03 6.75 8.15
CA ALA A 178 -9.32 6.31 7.62
C ALA A 178 -9.80 4.98 8.24
N CYS A 179 -8.88 4.04 8.50
CA CYS A 179 -9.19 2.76 9.14
C CYS A 179 -9.54 2.92 10.63
N ARG A 180 -8.74 3.70 11.37
CA ARG A 180 -8.94 4.03 12.79
C ARG A 180 -10.29 4.71 13.04
N GLN A 181 -10.69 5.60 12.13
CA GLN A 181 -11.96 6.34 12.20
C GLN A 181 -13.14 5.57 11.60
N GLY A 182 -12.94 4.37 11.05
CA GLY A 182 -14.01 3.56 10.49
C GLY A 182 -14.61 4.11 9.19
N HIS A 183 -13.90 4.96 8.45
CA HIS A 183 -14.38 5.62 7.24
C HIS A 183 -14.26 4.71 6.00
N GLN A 184 -15.06 3.66 5.93
CA GLN A 184 -15.01 2.63 4.87
C GLN A 184 -14.90 3.22 3.45
N LYS A 185 -15.75 4.20 3.10
CA LYS A 185 -15.75 4.75 1.74
C LYS A 185 -14.48 5.54 1.41
N ILE A 186 -13.85 6.15 2.41
CA ILE A 186 -12.55 6.83 2.25
C ILE A 186 -11.44 5.79 2.11
N VAL A 187 -11.49 4.69 2.87
CA VAL A 187 -10.55 3.56 2.71
C VAL A 187 -10.60 3.03 1.28
N GLU A 188 -11.79 2.70 0.76
CA GLU A 188 -11.96 2.21 -0.61
C GLU A 188 -11.34 3.18 -1.64
N LEU A 189 -11.62 4.50 -1.51
CA LEU A 189 -11.07 5.51 -2.41
C LEU A 189 -9.54 5.61 -2.34
N LEU A 190 -8.96 5.56 -1.14
CA LEU A 190 -7.50 5.61 -0.97
C LEU A 190 -6.84 4.38 -1.59
N LEU A 191 -7.41 3.19 -1.39
CA LEU A 191 -6.93 1.95 -1.99
C LEU A 191 -7.02 1.98 -3.53
N GLU A 192 -8.14 2.46 -4.08
CA GLU A 192 -8.32 2.67 -5.52
C GLU A 192 -7.21 3.56 -6.11
N GLN A 193 -6.80 4.60 -5.37
CA GLN A 193 -5.73 5.52 -5.79
C GLN A 193 -4.30 5.03 -5.53
N GLY A 194 -4.11 3.81 -5.01
CA GLY A 194 -2.77 3.24 -4.79
C GLY A 194 -2.14 3.56 -3.44
N ALA A 195 -2.96 3.82 -2.42
CA ALA A 195 -2.47 3.85 -1.05
C ALA A 195 -1.85 2.49 -0.67
N VAL A 196 -0.64 2.52 -0.10
CA VAL A 196 0.13 1.33 0.27
C VAL A 196 -0.48 0.71 1.53
N ARG A 197 -0.84 -0.57 1.42
CA ARG A 197 -1.53 -1.33 2.49
C ARG A 197 -0.66 -1.73 3.67
N ARG A 198 0.67 -1.77 3.49
CA ARG A 198 1.61 -2.41 4.44
C ARG A 198 2.45 -1.44 5.28
N ILE A 199 2.32 -0.12 5.08
CA ILE A 199 3.13 0.85 5.83
C ILE A 199 2.81 0.67 7.32
N LYS A 200 3.83 0.44 8.15
CA LYS A 200 3.68 0.32 9.60
C LYS A 200 3.88 1.68 10.25
N ASN A 201 3.00 2.04 11.19
CA ASN A 201 3.19 3.23 12.03
C ASN A 201 4.21 2.97 13.16
N GLN A 202 4.45 3.95 14.03
CA GLN A 202 5.41 3.81 15.14
C GLN A 202 5.06 2.68 16.12
N ASN A 203 3.80 2.27 16.19
CA ASN A 203 3.35 1.14 17.01
C ASN A 203 3.49 -0.22 16.29
N GLN A 204 4.16 -0.26 15.13
CA GLN A 204 4.28 -1.44 14.26
C GLN A 204 2.93 -1.95 13.72
N LEU A 205 1.89 -1.14 13.76
CA LEU A 205 0.56 -1.48 13.25
C LEU A 205 0.46 -1.06 11.78
N THR A 206 -0.12 -1.93 10.96
CA THR A 206 -0.55 -1.59 9.60
C THR A 206 -1.91 -0.87 9.62
N PRO A 207 -2.35 -0.24 8.53
CA PRO A 207 -3.66 0.39 8.47
C PRO A 207 -4.82 -0.58 8.79
N VAL A 208 -4.72 -1.85 8.40
CA VAL A 208 -5.77 -2.85 8.66
C VAL A 208 -5.83 -3.25 10.15
N ASP A 209 -4.70 -3.19 10.86
CA ASP A 209 -4.63 -3.47 12.31
C ASP A 209 -5.30 -2.37 13.15
N GLU A 210 -5.33 -1.13 12.63
CA GLU A 210 -5.98 0.02 13.27
C GLU A 210 -7.52 -0.06 13.25
N THR A 211 -8.10 -1.07 12.58
CA THR A 211 -9.54 -1.24 12.50
C THR A 211 -10.02 -2.59 13.03
N SER A 212 -11.12 -2.55 13.79
CA SER A 212 -11.89 -3.73 14.16
C SER A 212 -13.05 -4.00 13.20
N ASN A 213 -13.30 -3.11 12.22
CA ASN A 213 -14.44 -3.22 11.30
C ASN A 213 -14.16 -4.24 10.19
N GLN A 214 -14.96 -5.32 10.18
CA GLN A 214 -14.81 -6.41 9.21
C GLN A 214 -14.95 -5.95 7.75
N ARG A 215 -15.85 -5.01 7.43
CA ARG A 215 -16.04 -4.51 6.06
C ARG A 215 -14.82 -3.74 5.55
N ILE A 216 -14.15 -3.03 6.46
CA ILE A 216 -12.90 -2.35 6.12
C ILE A 216 -11.83 -3.41 5.86
N LYS A 217 -11.70 -4.43 6.72
CA LYS A 217 -10.75 -5.54 6.50
C LYS A 217 -10.98 -6.25 5.16
N GLU A 218 -12.23 -6.50 4.79
CA GLU A 218 -12.60 -7.06 3.48
C GLU A 218 -12.14 -6.19 2.30
N SER A 219 -12.08 -4.87 2.48
CA SER A 219 -11.60 -3.94 1.44
C SER A 219 -10.09 -4.03 1.20
N PHE A 220 -9.32 -4.57 2.16
CA PHE A 220 -7.87 -4.83 2.00
C PHE A 220 -7.60 -6.13 1.25
N GLN A 221 -8.58 -7.03 1.20
CA GLN A 221 -8.47 -8.30 0.47
C GLN A 221 -8.59 -8.08 -1.03
N ARG A 222 -7.99 -8.98 -1.80
CA ARG A 222 -8.06 -8.93 -3.26
C ARG A 222 -9.49 -9.18 -3.74
N PRO A 223 -10.02 -8.39 -4.70
CA PRO A 223 -11.33 -8.65 -5.28
C PRO A 223 -11.37 -10.05 -5.91
N GLN A 224 -12.36 -10.87 -5.54
CA GLN A 224 -12.49 -12.26 -6.05
C GLN A 224 -12.50 -12.36 -7.59
N VAL A 225 -13.03 -11.35 -8.28
CA VAL A 225 -13.04 -11.31 -9.75
C VAL A 225 -11.62 -11.14 -10.30
N ALA A 226 -10.80 -10.29 -9.68
CA ALA A 226 -9.40 -10.08 -10.06
C ALA A 226 -8.56 -11.34 -9.81
N CYS A 227 -8.86 -12.07 -8.73
CA CYS A 227 -8.26 -13.36 -8.38
C CYS A 227 -8.38 -14.40 -9.50
N GLN A 228 -9.57 -14.55 -10.09
CA GLN A 228 -9.82 -15.49 -11.19
C GLN A 228 -9.13 -15.09 -12.50
N GLN A 229 -8.80 -13.81 -12.67
CA GLN A 229 -8.18 -13.30 -13.89
C GLN A 229 -6.65 -13.14 -13.79
N ARG A 230 -6.01 -13.39 -12.63
CA ARG A 230 -4.55 -13.26 -12.48
C ARG A 230 -3.80 -14.38 -13.20
N TYR A 231 -4.40 -15.55 -13.39
CA TYR A 231 -3.79 -16.61 -14.21
C TYR A 231 -3.53 -16.12 -15.63
N VAL A 232 -2.37 -16.50 -16.20
CA VAL A 232 -2.04 -16.16 -17.60
C VAL A 232 -3.13 -16.71 -18.50
N THR A 233 -3.64 -17.88 -18.13
CA THR A 233 -4.71 -18.61 -18.78
C THR A 233 -5.17 -19.74 -17.87
N THR A 234 -6.38 -20.26 -18.12
CA THR A 234 -6.86 -21.49 -17.51
C THR A 234 -6.38 -22.75 -18.23
N ASP A 235 -5.63 -22.60 -19.33
CA ASP A 235 -5.02 -23.70 -20.11
C ASP A 235 -3.61 -24.04 -19.60
N PRO A 236 -3.44 -25.17 -18.90
CA PRO A 236 -2.14 -25.63 -18.43
C PRO A 236 -1.12 -25.82 -19.55
N HIS A 237 -1.49 -26.11 -20.79
CA HIS A 237 -0.49 -26.30 -21.86
C HIS A 237 0.22 -25.00 -22.27
N ILE A 238 -0.38 -23.85 -21.97
CA ILE A 238 0.27 -22.55 -22.16
C ILE A 238 1.21 -22.26 -20.99
N GLU A 239 0.84 -22.59 -19.75
CA GLU A 239 1.68 -22.33 -18.57
C GLU A 239 2.76 -23.38 -18.35
N TRP A 240 2.55 -24.61 -18.84
CA TRP A 240 3.37 -25.79 -18.55
C TRP A 240 3.83 -26.50 -19.81
N THR A 241 5.00 -27.12 -19.70
CA THR A 241 5.44 -28.18 -20.61
C THR A 241 5.26 -29.53 -19.93
N PHE A 242 4.51 -30.43 -20.56
CA PHE A 242 4.30 -31.81 -20.10
C PHE A 242 5.18 -32.76 -20.93
N ALA A 243 5.95 -33.62 -20.26
CA ALA A 243 6.87 -34.62 -20.81
C ALA A 243 8.34 -34.18 -21.07
N ALA A 244 9.24 -35.01 -20.53
CA ALA A 244 10.71 -35.07 -20.58
C ALA A 244 11.52 -33.93 -19.91
N PRO A 245 12.38 -34.27 -18.91
CA PRO A 245 13.65 -33.61 -18.71
C PRO A 245 14.66 -34.21 -19.71
N SER A 246 14.59 -33.81 -20.98
CA SER A 246 15.73 -33.96 -21.88
C SER A 246 16.43 -32.61 -21.96
N VAL A 247 17.55 -32.52 -21.25
CA VAL A 247 18.51 -31.40 -21.28
C VAL A 247 18.08 -30.16 -20.50
N ALA A 248 18.63 -30.04 -19.28
CA ALA A 248 19.16 -28.78 -18.73
C ALA A 248 18.36 -27.52 -19.10
N TYR A 249 17.14 -27.40 -18.57
CA TYR A 249 16.49 -26.09 -18.43
C TYR A 249 16.97 -25.35 -17.17
N THR A 250 18.03 -25.86 -16.52
CA THR A 250 18.79 -25.14 -15.51
C THR A 250 19.22 -23.77 -16.05
N ASN A 251 18.55 -22.72 -15.59
CA ASN A 251 19.00 -21.33 -15.70
C ASN A 251 19.45 -20.85 -17.09
N ARG A 252 18.67 -21.11 -18.15
CA ARG A 252 18.89 -20.40 -19.44
C ARG A 252 18.83 -18.88 -19.27
N LEU A 253 18.04 -18.38 -18.32
CA LEU A 253 17.98 -16.97 -17.93
C LEU A 253 19.19 -16.53 -17.09
N GLY A 254 19.85 -17.45 -16.38
CA GLY A 254 21.11 -17.18 -15.66
C GLY A 254 22.26 -16.80 -16.60
N HIS A 255 22.17 -17.15 -17.89
CA HIS A 255 23.15 -16.78 -18.92
C HIS A 255 22.89 -15.42 -19.59
N LEU A 256 21.77 -14.74 -19.29
CA LEU A 256 21.50 -13.40 -19.79
C LEU A 256 22.56 -12.42 -19.29
N ARG A 257 22.90 -11.40 -20.08
CA ARG A 257 23.83 -10.36 -19.64
C ARG A 257 23.30 -9.69 -18.37
N PRO A 258 24.18 -9.30 -17.42
CA PRO A 258 23.79 -8.37 -16.37
C PRO A 258 23.21 -7.11 -17.03
N CYS A 259 22.06 -6.69 -16.53
CA CYS A 259 21.38 -5.46 -16.91
C CYS A 259 21.09 -4.72 -15.62
N ASP A 260 21.27 -3.41 -15.64
CA ASP A 260 20.97 -2.57 -14.49
C ASP A 260 19.46 -2.30 -14.41
N LEU A 261 19.00 -2.07 -13.19
CA LEU A 261 17.60 -1.78 -12.89
C LEU A 261 17.06 -0.65 -13.76
N GLU A 262 17.89 0.37 -13.99
CA GLU A 262 17.53 1.56 -14.75
C GLU A 262 17.20 1.25 -16.21
N SER A 263 18.02 0.43 -16.89
CA SER A 263 17.72 0.03 -18.28
C SER A 263 16.42 -0.78 -18.38
N VAL A 264 16.20 -1.70 -17.43
CA VAL A 264 14.97 -2.54 -17.43
C VAL A 264 13.72 -1.68 -17.26
N VAL A 265 13.75 -0.75 -16.30
CA VAL A 265 12.63 0.17 -16.05
C VAL A 265 12.42 1.09 -17.25
N ASN A 266 13.48 1.71 -17.77
CA ASN A 266 13.39 2.61 -18.91
C ASN A 266 12.79 1.90 -20.13
N GLU A 267 13.24 0.69 -20.42
CA GLU A 267 12.71 -0.08 -21.54
C GLU A 267 11.22 -0.40 -21.34
N PHE A 268 10.84 -0.92 -20.17
CA PHE A 268 9.45 -1.25 -19.85
C PHE A 268 8.52 -0.02 -19.95
N MET A 269 8.96 1.14 -19.48
CA MET A 269 8.17 2.37 -19.45
C MET A 269 7.80 2.91 -20.85
N HIS A 270 8.56 2.52 -21.88
CA HIS A 270 8.33 2.93 -23.28
C HIS A 270 7.56 1.87 -24.10
N THR A 271 7.16 0.75 -23.49
CA THR A 271 6.46 -0.33 -24.18
C THR A 271 5.03 0.05 -24.55
N LYS A 272 4.51 -0.56 -25.62
CA LYS A 272 3.09 -0.40 -26.00
C LYS A 272 2.17 -1.16 -25.05
N GLU A 273 2.71 -2.19 -24.42
CA GLU A 273 2.07 -3.12 -23.49
C GLU A 273 1.61 -2.39 -22.24
N LEU A 274 2.42 -1.45 -21.77
CA LEU A 274 2.12 -0.63 -20.62
C LEU A 274 0.88 0.26 -20.81
N LYS A 275 0.45 0.52 -22.05
CA LYS A 275 -0.86 1.15 -22.34
C LYS A 275 -2.06 0.28 -21.97
N ARG A 276 -1.85 -1.04 -21.80
CA ARG A 276 -2.88 -2.01 -21.41
C ARG A 276 -2.96 -2.21 -19.90
N CYS A 277 -2.05 -1.61 -19.14
CA CYS A 277 -2.04 -1.71 -17.69
C CYS A 277 -3.01 -0.71 -17.05
N GLU A 278 -3.70 -1.16 -16.01
CA GLU A 278 -4.53 -0.33 -15.15
C GLU A 278 -3.69 0.31 -14.05
N ARG A 279 -4.25 1.31 -13.35
CA ARG A 279 -3.57 2.05 -12.25
C ARG A 279 -2.19 2.55 -12.65
N ARG A 280 -2.12 3.25 -13.79
CA ARG A 280 -0.85 3.71 -14.38
C ARG A 280 0.01 4.55 -13.43
N ASN A 281 -0.62 5.38 -12.60
CA ASN A 281 0.04 6.18 -11.58
C ASN A 281 0.88 5.31 -10.62
N LEU A 282 0.34 4.15 -10.20
CA LEU A 282 1.04 3.22 -9.30
C LEU A 282 2.27 2.60 -9.97
N ILE A 283 2.15 2.24 -11.25
CA ILE A 283 3.26 1.71 -12.04
C ILE A 283 4.37 2.75 -12.16
N ASP A 284 4.01 3.97 -12.55
CA ASP A 284 4.97 5.06 -12.70
C ASP A 284 5.67 5.34 -11.37
N TRP A 285 4.92 5.38 -10.26
CA TRP A 285 5.48 5.58 -8.92
C TRP A 285 6.45 4.46 -8.51
N LEU A 286 6.07 3.19 -8.68
CA LEU A 286 6.92 2.04 -8.34
C LEU A 286 8.19 2.00 -9.19
N CYS A 287 8.07 2.28 -10.50
CA CYS A 287 9.19 2.38 -11.41
C CYS A 287 10.14 3.53 -11.02
N THR A 288 9.61 4.71 -10.72
CA THR A 288 10.41 5.85 -10.24
C THR A 288 11.09 5.53 -8.91
N LYS A 289 10.39 4.91 -7.96
CA LYS A 289 10.97 4.50 -6.67
C LYS A 289 12.08 3.46 -6.85
N ALA A 290 11.88 2.49 -7.74
CA ALA A 290 12.92 1.53 -8.10
C ALA A 290 14.18 2.26 -8.59
N GLN A 291 14.02 3.21 -9.51
CA GLN A 291 15.15 3.99 -10.07
C GLN A 291 15.84 4.89 -9.03
N GLU A 292 15.07 5.64 -8.23
CA GLU A 292 15.60 6.56 -7.21
C GLU A 292 16.40 5.82 -6.13
N THR A 293 15.87 4.69 -5.65
CA THR A 293 16.47 3.92 -4.55
C THR A 293 17.48 2.88 -5.03
N LYS A 294 17.47 2.57 -6.34
CA LYS A 294 18.20 1.45 -6.95
C LYS A 294 17.84 0.10 -6.34
N ASP A 295 16.62 -0.05 -5.84
CA ASP A 295 16.14 -1.26 -5.18
C ASP A 295 15.16 -2.04 -6.09
N PRO A 296 15.47 -3.30 -6.47
CA PRO A 296 14.59 -4.13 -7.26
C PRO A 296 13.31 -4.58 -6.53
N ILE A 297 13.19 -4.36 -5.21
CA ILE A 297 12.00 -4.75 -4.45
C ILE A 297 10.72 -4.10 -4.99
N TYR A 298 10.80 -2.85 -5.46
CA TYR A 298 9.66 -2.13 -6.05
C TYR A 298 9.15 -2.77 -7.35
N LEU A 299 10.00 -3.53 -8.05
CA LEU A 299 9.58 -4.31 -9.21
C LEU A 299 8.84 -5.60 -8.82
N LEU A 300 9.19 -6.20 -7.69
CA LEU A 300 8.38 -7.28 -7.10
C LEU A 300 7.03 -6.74 -6.59
N GLU A 301 7.01 -5.55 -5.98
CA GLU A 301 5.75 -4.90 -5.63
C GLU A 301 4.88 -4.71 -6.87
N LEU A 302 5.45 -4.21 -7.97
CA LEU A 302 4.76 -4.05 -9.24
C LEU A 302 4.21 -5.39 -9.79
N TYR A 303 4.95 -6.48 -9.60
CA TYR A 303 4.51 -7.83 -9.95
C TYR A 303 3.30 -8.31 -9.14
N THR A 304 3.25 -7.97 -7.85
CA THR A 304 2.13 -8.32 -6.97
C THR A 304 0.93 -7.37 -7.07
N ALA A 305 1.17 -6.18 -7.64
CA ALA A 305 0.21 -5.11 -7.72
C ALA A 305 -0.92 -5.39 -8.71
N GLU A 306 -2.12 -4.88 -8.42
CA GLU A 306 -3.31 -4.95 -9.27
C GLU A 306 -3.22 -3.96 -10.45
N THR A 307 -2.26 -4.16 -11.35
CA THR A 307 -1.95 -3.25 -12.49
C THR A 307 -2.02 -3.93 -13.86
N GLY A 308 -2.22 -5.25 -13.90
CA GLY A 308 -2.16 -6.05 -15.14
C GLY A 308 -0.73 -6.41 -15.59
N PHE A 309 0.29 -5.79 -15.00
CA PHE A 309 1.71 -6.06 -15.29
C PHE A 309 2.06 -7.56 -15.19
N TYR A 310 1.61 -8.21 -14.11
CA TYR A 310 1.71 -9.66 -13.92
C TYR A 310 1.30 -10.45 -15.17
N LYS A 311 0.13 -10.14 -15.74
CA LYS A 311 -0.44 -10.88 -16.87
C LYS A 311 0.42 -10.67 -18.12
N ILE A 312 0.85 -9.43 -18.36
CA ILE A 312 1.69 -9.08 -19.51
C ILE A 312 3.03 -9.80 -19.43
N LEU A 313 3.71 -9.72 -18.28
CA LEU A 313 4.99 -10.37 -18.08
C LEU A 313 4.87 -11.88 -18.28
N ASN A 314 3.95 -12.53 -17.56
CA ASN A 314 3.85 -13.98 -17.61
C ASN A 314 3.32 -14.50 -18.96
N HIS A 315 2.43 -13.78 -19.65
CA HIS A 315 2.01 -14.13 -21.01
C HIS A 315 3.13 -14.02 -22.04
N THR A 316 3.97 -12.99 -21.88
CA THR A 316 5.17 -12.81 -22.71
C THR A 316 6.17 -13.94 -22.50
N MET A 317 6.28 -14.45 -21.27
CA MET A 317 7.13 -15.60 -20.94
C MET A 317 6.52 -16.93 -21.42
N ALA A 318 5.21 -17.14 -21.26
CA ALA A 318 4.53 -18.42 -21.49
C ALA A 318 4.39 -18.84 -22.95
N LYS A 319 4.23 -17.90 -23.89
CA LYS A 319 3.94 -18.17 -25.32
C LYS A 319 5.07 -18.88 -26.11
N ASN A 320 6.17 -19.24 -25.48
CA ASN A 320 7.47 -19.30 -26.15
C ASN A 320 8.24 -20.62 -25.97
N GLU A 321 7.81 -21.68 -26.66
CA GLU A 321 8.51 -22.97 -26.69
C GLU A 321 9.84 -22.97 -27.50
N ALA A 322 10.09 -21.96 -28.37
CA ALA A 322 11.18 -21.97 -29.36
C ALA A 322 12.35 -20.97 -29.12
N TYR A 323 12.49 -20.40 -27.92
CA TYR A 323 13.18 -19.10 -27.72
C TYR A 323 14.70 -19.08 -27.53
N LEU A 324 15.40 -20.22 -27.55
CA LEU A 324 16.88 -20.22 -27.57
C LEU A 324 17.49 -19.97 -28.95
N LYS A 325 16.70 -19.93 -30.03
CA LYS A 325 17.24 -19.78 -31.39
C LYS A 325 17.13 -18.37 -31.98
N HIS A 326 16.17 -17.54 -31.55
CA HIS A 326 15.90 -16.23 -32.17
C HIS A 326 15.50 -15.17 -31.12
N ALA A 327 16.50 -14.50 -30.53
CA ALA A 327 16.31 -13.46 -29.51
C ALA A 327 15.71 -12.12 -30.04
N GLU A 328 15.51 -11.99 -31.35
CA GLU A 328 15.07 -10.74 -32.01
C GLU A 328 13.56 -10.45 -31.89
N VAL A 329 12.77 -11.38 -31.33
CA VAL A 329 11.29 -11.28 -31.23
C VAL A 329 10.83 -11.07 -29.77
N ILE A 330 11.75 -11.11 -28.81
CA ILE A 330 11.46 -10.88 -27.39
C ILE A 330 11.21 -9.39 -27.17
N MET A 331 10.29 -9.04 -26.26
CA MET A 331 10.32 -7.72 -25.63
C MET A 331 11.43 -7.70 -24.60
N PRO A 332 12.59 -7.09 -24.89
CA PRO A 332 13.80 -7.34 -24.12
C PRO A 332 13.63 -7.07 -22.61
N TRP A 333 12.80 -6.08 -22.24
CA TRP A 333 12.47 -5.76 -20.85
C TRP A 333 11.94 -6.95 -20.04
N ALA A 334 11.14 -7.86 -20.61
CA ALA A 334 10.52 -8.97 -19.87
C ALA A 334 11.57 -10.04 -19.50
N VAL A 335 12.49 -10.29 -20.41
CA VAL A 335 13.61 -11.21 -20.21
C VAL A 335 14.64 -10.62 -19.26
N TYR A 336 14.86 -9.31 -19.32
CA TYR A 336 15.72 -8.62 -18.36
C TYR A 336 15.11 -8.50 -16.98
N PHE A 337 13.80 -8.25 -16.88
CA PHE A 337 13.07 -8.31 -15.62
C PHE A 337 13.23 -9.69 -14.99
N ALA A 338 13.03 -10.75 -15.76
CA ALA A 338 13.26 -12.11 -15.28
C ALA A 338 14.72 -12.34 -14.87
N GLY A 339 15.68 -12.00 -15.74
CA GLY A 339 17.11 -12.17 -15.47
C GLY A 339 17.59 -11.41 -14.23
N MET A 340 17.07 -10.21 -14.00
CA MET A 340 17.31 -9.42 -12.80
C MET A 340 16.84 -10.16 -11.55
N LEU A 341 15.63 -10.73 -11.55
CA LEU A 341 15.11 -11.53 -10.43
C LEU A 341 15.93 -12.82 -10.19
N PHE A 342 16.45 -13.47 -11.25
CA PHE A 342 17.29 -14.67 -11.13
C PHE A 342 18.70 -14.39 -10.60
N ARG A 343 19.34 -13.30 -11.06
CA ARG A 343 20.74 -12.99 -10.75
C ARG A 343 20.92 -12.20 -9.47
N ASN A 344 19.99 -11.30 -9.15
CA ASN A 344 19.95 -10.62 -7.86
C ASN A 344 19.37 -11.59 -6.84
N SER A 345 20.10 -12.68 -6.57
CA SER A 345 19.83 -13.65 -5.52
C SER A 345 19.31 -12.89 -4.31
N PHE A 346 17.99 -12.92 -4.12
CA PHE A 346 17.37 -12.11 -3.09
C PHE A 346 18.00 -12.48 -1.75
N PRO A 347 18.14 -11.49 -0.83
CA PRO A 347 18.63 -11.76 0.51
C PRO A 347 17.93 -12.98 1.10
N GLU A 348 18.64 -13.79 1.89
CA GLU A 348 18.10 -14.99 2.55
C GLU A 348 16.68 -14.83 3.15
N PRO A 349 16.28 -13.66 3.72
CA PRO A 349 14.91 -13.44 4.21
C PRO A 349 13.79 -13.69 3.18
N TYR A 350 14.06 -13.51 1.88
CA TYR A 350 13.06 -13.68 0.82
C TYR A 350 13.15 -15.03 0.14
N ARG A 351 13.97 -15.98 0.62
CA ARG A 351 14.03 -17.32 0.03
C ARG A 351 13.05 -18.24 0.72
N TYR A 352 12.27 -18.98 -0.06
CA TYR A 352 11.29 -19.90 0.49
C TYR A 352 11.66 -21.36 0.21
N GLN A 353 11.42 -22.20 1.22
CA GLN A 353 11.48 -23.66 1.11
C GLN A 353 10.36 -24.22 1.98
N GLY A 354 9.58 -25.14 1.41
CA GLY A 354 8.42 -25.69 2.09
C GLY A 354 7.28 -25.99 1.12
N GLN A 355 6.07 -26.03 1.66
CA GLN A 355 4.87 -26.30 0.89
C GLN A 355 4.15 -25.00 0.52
N THR A 356 3.69 -24.90 -0.73
CA THR A 356 2.85 -23.79 -1.18
C THR A 356 1.71 -24.30 -2.05
N HIS A 357 0.65 -23.52 -2.19
CA HIS A 357 -0.62 -23.94 -2.78
C HIS A 357 -1.01 -22.99 -3.91
N ARG A 358 -1.58 -23.55 -4.97
CA ARG A 358 -2.15 -22.77 -6.07
C ARG A 358 -3.50 -23.34 -6.45
N GLY A 359 -4.53 -22.53 -6.30
CA GLY A 359 -5.84 -22.84 -6.86
C GLY A 359 -5.89 -22.54 -8.35
N MET A 360 -6.64 -23.31 -9.12
CA MET A 360 -6.92 -23.04 -10.53
C MET A 360 -8.19 -23.74 -10.99
N ARG A 361 -8.75 -23.29 -12.10
CA ARG A 361 -9.87 -23.94 -12.79
C ARG A 361 -9.37 -24.57 -14.08
N ILE A 362 -9.52 -25.88 -14.21
CA ILE A 362 -8.98 -26.65 -15.33
C ILE A 362 -10.11 -27.41 -16.02
N ASN A 363 -10.14 -27.39 -17.36
CA ASN A 363 -11.11 -28.18 -18.11
C ASN A 363 -10.74 -29.69 -18.09
N LYS A 364 -11.69 -30.54 -18.50
CA LYS A 364 -11.48 -32.01 -18.49
C LYS A 364 -10.32 -32.47 -19.37
N LYS A 365 -10.07 -31.78 -20.49
CA LYS A 365 -9.05 -32.16 -21.47
C LYS A 365 -7.67 -31.98 -20.87
N ASP A 366 -7.41 -30.82 -20.29
CA ASP A 366 -6.08 -30.46 -19.79
C ASP A 366 -5.78 -31.15 -18.45
N LEU A 367 -6.80 -31.43 -17.64
CA LEU A 367 -6.64 -32.23 -16.43
C LEU A 367 -6.05 -33.63 -16.71
N ARG A 368 -6.31 -34.20 -17.91
CA ARG A 368 -5.74 -35.51 -18.32
C ARG A 368 -4.24 -35.46 -18.61
N ALA A 369 -3.66 -34.26 -18.77
CA ALA A 369 -2.22 -34.10 -18.94
C ALA A 369 -1.46 -34.39 -17.65
N TYR A 370 -2.08 -34.15 -16.49
CA TYR A 370 -1.54 -34.51 -15.19
C TYR A 370 -1.65 -36.02 -14.97
N LYS A 371 -0.50 -36.69 -14.91
CA LYS A 371 -0.39 -38.11 -14.58
C LYS A 371 0.73 -38.30 -13.58
N ILE A 372 0.51 -39.16 -12.61
CA ILE A 372 1.53 -39.52 -11.62
C ILE A 372 2.81 -39.95 -12.34
N GLY A 373 3.94 -39.41 -11.88
CA GLY A 373 5.28 -39.66 -12.43
C GLY A 373 5.70 -38.76 -13.58
N ILE A 374 4.78 -38.00 -14.20
CA ILE A 374 5.14 -37.02 -15.25
C ILE A 374 5.83 -35.81 -14.61
N ALA A 375 6.93 -35.41 -15.25
CA ALA A 375 7.57 -34.13 -14.99
C ALA A 375 6.86 -33.01 -15.76
N ILE A 376 6.63 -31.90 -15.08
CA ILE A 376 6.09 -30.65 -15.63
C ILE A 376 7.07 -29.51 -15.35
N VAL A 377 7.17 -28.59 -16.29
CA VAL A 377 8.04 -27.40 -16.15
C VAL A 377 7.21 -26.16 -16.41
N ASN A 378 7.27 -25.18 -15.50
CA ASN A 378 6.55 -23.91 -15.68
C ASN A 378 7.29 -23.00 -16.67
N LYS A 379 6.56 -22.45 -17.64
CA LYS A 379 7.09 -21.58 -18.70
C LYS A 379 7.23 -20.12 -18.25
N ALA A 380 6.51 -19.73 -17.20
CA ALA A 380 6.50 -18.38 -16.63
C ALA A 380 6.56 -18.43 -15.10
N PHE A 381 6.66 -17.27 -14.44
CA PHE A 381 6.62 -17.23 -12.98
C PHE A 381 5.25 -17.67 -12.46
N LEU A 382 5.21 -18.37 -11.32
CA LEU A 382 3.95 -18.81 -10.71
C LEU A 382 3.77 -18.17 -9.34
N SER A 383 2.71 -17.39 -9.22
CA SER A 383 2.21 -16.95 -7.91
C SER A 383 1.49 -18.11 -7.22
N THR A 384 1.84 -18.34 -5.95
CA THR A 384 1.31 -19.38 -5.06
C THR A 384 1.14 -18.80 -3.65
N SER A 385 0.50 -19.52 -2.74
CA SER A 385 0.27 -19.08 -1.35
C SER A 385 0.66 -20.16 -0.34
N LYS A 386 1.33 -19.78 0.74
CA LYS A 386 1.54 -20.68 1.90
C LYS A 386 0.22 -21.07 2.53
N ASN A 387 -0.77 -20.17 2.50
CA ASN A 387 -2.10 -20.38 3.04
C ASN A 387 -3.00 -21.16 2.06
N ARG A 388 -3.33 -22.40 2.45
CA ARG A 388 -4.19 -23.29 1.65
C ARG A 388 -5.58 -22.71 1.40
N SER A 389 -6.21 -22.08 2.40
CA SER A 389 -7.58 -21.56 2.28
C SER A 389 -7.67 -20.46 1.23
N ILE A 390 -6.60 -19.68 1.07
CA ILE A 390 -6.49 -18.64 0.05
C ILE A 390 -6.43 -19.28 -1.35
N ALA A 391 -5.59 -20.30 -1.53
CA ALA A 391 -5.54 -21.08 -2.76
C ALA A 391 -6.89 -21.77 -3.08
N GLU A 392 -7.63 -22.23 -2.08
CA GLU A 392 -8.97 -22.79 -2.28
C GLU A 392 -9.96 -21.76 -2.83
N ILE A 393 -9.99 -20.55 -2.25
CA ILE A 393 -10.79 -19.42 -2.77
C ILE A 393 -10.45 -19.14 -4.23
N PHE A 394 -9.15 -19.10 -4.56
CA PHE A 394 -8.66 -18.87 -5.91
C PHE A 394 -9.12 -19.93 -6.94
N SER A 395 -9.28 -21.18 -6.54
CA SER A 395 -9.82 -22.25 -7.42
C SER A 395 -11.33 -22.23 -7.58
N GLY A 396 -12.05 -21.45 -6.77
CA GLY A 396 -13.50 -21.59 -6.57
C GLY A 396 -13.82 -22.92 -5.87
N TRP A 397 -12.98 -23.35 -4.93
CA TRP A 397 -13.12 -24.63 -4.23
C TRP A 397 -14.44 -24.74 -3.49
N ASN A 398 -14.90 -23.63 -2.90
CA ASN A 398 -16.11 -23.61 -2.08
C ASN A 398 -17.35 -23.15 -2.84
N ASP A 399 -17.23 -22.89 -4.14
CA ASP A 399 -18.34 -22.40 -4.94
C ASP A 399 -19.26 -23.56 -5.36
N ASP A 400 -20.56 -23.44 -5.08
CA ASP A 400 -21.61 -24.36 -5.55
C ASP A 400 -21.91 -24.10 -7.03
N LEU A 401 -20.93 -24.39 -7.90
CA LEU A 401 -21.03 -24.03 -9.32
C LEU A 401 -21.73 -25.08 -10.17
N THR A 402 -22.59 -24.59 -11.05
CA THR A 402 -23.32 -25.34 -12.08
C THR A 402 -22.51 -25.56 -13.36
N ASP A 403 -21.41 -24.82 -13.54
CA ASP A 403 -20.54 -24.96 -14.72
C ASP A 403 -19.69 -26.24 -14.65
N ARG A 404 -20.12 -27.24 -15.44
CA ARG A 404 -19.43 -28.54 -15.57
C ARG A 404 -18.27 -28.52 -16.57
N SER A 405 -17.98 -27.38 -17.20
CA SER A 405 -16.92 -27.29 -18.22
C SER A 405 -15.50 -27.25 -17.61
N THR A 406 -15.38 -26.72 -16.40
CA THR A 406 -14.13 -26.59 -15.64
C THR A 406 -14.27 -27.15 -14.24
N PHE A 407 -13.17 -27.67 -13.70
CA PHE A 407 -13.09 -28.26 -12.36
C PHE A 407 -12.17 -27.43 -11.46
N PRO A 408 -12.53 -27.23 -10.17
CA PRO A 408 -11.60 -26.71 -9.19
C PRO A 408 -10.45 -27.69 -8.97
N VAL A 409 -9.23 -27.19 -9.11
CA VAL A 409 -7.99 -27.94 -8.90
C VAL A 409 -7.11 -27.18 -7.92
N LEU A 410 -6.63 -27.87 -6.89
CA LEU A 410 -5.65 -27.37 -5.94
C LEU A 410 -4.31 -28.07 -6.20
N CYS A 411 -3.33 -27.32 -6.69
CA CYS A 411 -1.97 -27.79 -6.86
C CYS A 411 -1.17 -27.50 -5.58
N ILE A 412 -0.52 -28.53 -5.03
CA ILE A 412 0.30 -28.48 -3.81
C ILE A 412 1.75 -28.67 -4.23
N TYR A 413 2.58 -27.64 -4.09
CA TYR A 413 3.98 -27.66 -4.48
C TYR A 413 4.86 -27.83 -3.26
N LYS A 414 5.75 -28.82 -3.30
CA LYS A 414 6.83 -29.02 -2.34
C LYS A 414 8.12 -28.51 -2.94
N ILE A 415 8.57 -27.36 -2.45
CA ILE A 415 9.78 -26.67 -2.89
C ILE A 415 10.95 -27.12 -2.02
N ILE A 416 12.01 -27.60 -2.66
CA ILE A 416 13.21 -28.16 -2.04
C ILE A 416 14.36 -27.16 -2.15
N ASP A 417 14.56 -26.55 -3.33
CA ASP A 417 15.63 -25.58 -3.58
C ASP A 417 15.18 -24.17 -3.19
N ARG A 418 15.87 -23.56 -2.22
CA ARG A 418 15.61 -22.17 -1.79
C ARG A 418 15.84 -21.13 -2.90
N GLN A 419 16.50 -21.50 -4.00
CA GLN A 419 16.74 -20.60 -5.14
C GLN A 419 15.63 -20.64 -6.19
N SER A 420 14.69 -21.60 -6.12
CA SER A 420 13.60 -21.72 -7.08
C SER A 420 12.35 -20.94 -6.70
N SER A 421 12.32 -20.32 -5.50
CA SER A 421 11.19 -19.51 -5.07
C SER A 421 11.55 -18.33 -4.18
N ILE A 422 10.68 -17.32 -4.21
CA ILE A 422 10.80 -16.08 -3.45
C ILE A 422 9.57 -15.94 -2.54
N ASP A 423 9.81 -15.69 -1.27
CA ASP A 423 8.81 -15.28 -0.30
C ASP A 423 8.47 -13.80 -0.50
N LEU A 424 7.22 -13.50 -0.84
CA LEU A 424 6.76 -12.15 -1.13
C LEU A 424 5.87 -11.58 -0.03
N GLU A 425 5.74 -12.24 1.13
CA GLU A 425 4.84 -11.81 2.21
C GLU A 425 5.05 -10.34 2.62
N GLU A 426 6.31 -9.92 2.78
CA GLU A 426 6.67 -8.54 3.17
C GLU A 426 6.61 -7.52 2.02
N VAL A 427 6.48 -7.98 0.77
CA VAL A 427 6.55 -7.14 -0.44
C VAL A 427 5.19 -7.02 -1.13
N SER A 428 4.33 -8.04 -0.99
CA SER A 428 3.05 -8.13 -1.67
C SER A 428 2.17 -6.92 -1.37
N GLU A 429 1.44 -6.45 -2.40
CA GLU A 429 0.35 -5.48 -2.21
C GLU A 429 -0.76 -6.06 -1.28
N PHE A 430 -0.83 -7.39 -1.15
CA PHE A 430 -1.80 -8.12 -0.33
C PHE A 430 -1.05 -9.08 0.62
N PRO A 431 -0.58 -8.60 1.79
CA PRO A 431 0.24 -9.40 2.71
C PRO A 431 -0.47 -10.66 3.20
N ASP A 432 -1.79 -10.57 3.45
CA ASP A 432 -2.61 -11.70 3.90
C ASP A 432 -2.60 -12.89 2.93
N GLU A 433 -2.24 -12.68 1.65
CA GLU A 433 -2.14 -13.75 0.66
C GLU A 433 -0.97 -14.71 0.91
N GLU A 434 -0.01 -14.37 1.78
CA GLU A 434 1.19 -15.16 2.07
C GLU A 434 1.87 -15.64 0.77
N GLU A 435 2.02 -14.70 -0.18
CA GLU A 435 2.38 -15.01 -1.57
C GLU A 435 3.82 -15.55 -1.66
N VAL A 436 3.98 -16.67 -2.36
CA VAL A 436 5.26 -17.25 -2.74
C VAL A 436 5.34 -17.31 -4.26
N LEU A 437 6.41 -16.75 -4.81
CA LEU A 437 6.68 -16.71 -6.24
C LEU A 437 7.63 -17.83 -6.64
N ILE A 438 7.16 -18.78 -7.44
CA ILE A 438 7.99 -19.81 -8.05
C ILE A 438 8.61 -19.28 -9.34
N MET A 439 9.92 -19.43 -9.46
CA MET A 439 10.70 -18.97 -10.59
C MET A 439 10.35 -19.74 -11.87
N SER A 440 10.46 -19.09 -13.03
CA SER A 440 10.22 -19.76 -14.32
C SER A 440 11.24 -20.89 -14.56
N SER A 441 10.88 -21.87 -15.39
CA SER A 441 11.71 -23.04 -15.71
C SER A 441 12.02 -23.96 -14.50
N THR A 442 11.22 -23.91 -13.44
CA THR A 442 11.29 -24.84 -12.31
C THR A 442 10.56 -26.13 -12.68
N ALA A 443 11.20 -27.27 -12.41
CA ALA A 443 10.67 -28.58 -12.74
C ALA A 443 10.00 -29.22 -11.53
N PHE A 444 8.82 -29.81 -11.73
CA PHE A 444 8.07 -30.53 -10.71
C PHE A 444 7.63 -31.89 -11.23
N ARG A 445 7.65 -32.90 -10.35
CA ARG A 445 7.08 -34.22 -10.61
C ARG A 445 5.70 -34.33 -9.99
N VAL A 446 4.73 -34.82 -10.75
CA VAL A 446 3.41 -35.16 -10.20
C VAL A 446 3.56 -36.40 -9.33
N VAL A 447 3.38 -36.26 -8.02
CA VAL A 447 3.53 -37.38 -7.06
C VAL A 447 2.19 -38.00 -6.68
N ASN A 448 1.12 -37.21 -6.61
CA ASN A 448 -0.21 -37.70 -6.27
C ASN A 448 -1.30 -36.92 -7.02
N ILE A 449 -2.43 -37.58 -7.26
CA ILE A 449 -3.65 -36.95 -7.79
C ILE A 449 -4.84 -37.53 -7.02
N GLN A 450 -5.50 -36.71 -6.22
CA GLN A 450 -6.68 -37.09 -5.47
C GLN A 450 -7.94 -36.45 -6.08
N LYS A 451 -9.02 -37.23 -6.19
CA LYS A 451 -10.32 -36.73 -6.68
C LYS A 451 -11.36 -36.81 -5.57
N HIS A 452 -11.99 -35.69 -5.24
CA HIS A 452 -13.06 -35.64 -4.25
C HIS A 452 -14.41 -35.93 -4.91
N SER A 453 -15.10 -36.95 -4.40
CA SER A 453 -16.30 -37.56 -4.98
C SER A 453 -17.53 -36.66 -5.01
N HIS A 454 -17.71 -35.77 -4.02
CA HIS A 454 -18.93 -34.97 -3.89
C HIS A 454 -19.07 -33.82 -4.89
N HIS A 455 -17.96 -33.32 -5.45
CA HIS A 455 -17.99 -32.11 -6.29
C HIS A 455 -17.05 -32.16 -7.51
N SER A 456 -16.44 -33.32 -7.80
CA SER A 456 -15.44 -33.44 -8.88
C SER A 456 -14.28 -32.42 -8.75
N LYS A 457 -13.82 -32.20 -7.51
CA LYS A 457 -12.63 -31.37 -7.19
C LYS A 457 -11.38 -32.25 -7.21
N TYR A 458 -10.22 -31.67 -7.54
CA TYR A 458 -8.96 -32.41 -7.63
C TYR A 458 -7.85 -31.75 -6.82
N GLU A 459 -7.06 -32.57 -6.12
CA GLU A 459 -5.78 -32.15 -5.55
C GLU A 459 -4.65 -32.80 -6.34
N ILE A 460 -3.63 -32.03 -6.68
CA ILE A 460 -2.45 -32.49 -7.42
C ILE A 460 -1.22 -32.13 -6.59
N GLU A 461 -0.53 -33.13 -6.08
CA GLU A 461 0.71 -32.95 -5.34
C GLU A 461 1.90 -32.99 -6.31
N LEU A 462 2.78 -32.01 -6.16
CA LEU A 462 3.91 -31.72 -7.03
C LEU A 462 5.17 -31.58 -6.18
N GLU A 463 6.20 -32.35 -6.47
CA GLU A 463 7.50 -32.26 -5.78
C GLU A 463 8.57 -31.73 -6.73
N GLU A 464 9.33 -30.73 -6.29
CA GLU A 464 10.39 -30.13 -7.10
C GLU A 464 11.45 -31.16 -7.49
N GLU A 465 11.84 -31.17 -8.77
CA GLU A 465 12.95 -32.00 -9.23
C GLU A 465 14.29 -31.27 -9.05
N THR A 466 15.14 -31.79 -8.17
CA THR A 466 16.51 -31.31 -8.03
C THR A 466 17.44 -32.13 -8.92
N ASP A 467 18.15 -31.49 -9.86
CA ASP A 467 19.20 -32.15 -10.64
C ASP A 467 20.45 -32.36 -9.78
N PRO A 468 20.89 -33.61 -9.51
CA PRO A 468 22.11 -33.88 -8.77
C PRO A 468 23.40 -33.48 -9.50
N ASN A 469 23.34 -33.19 -10.82
CA ASN A 469 24.48 -32.85 -11.66
C ASN A 469 24.59 -31.34 -11.99
N LYS A 470 24.34 -30.42 -11.05
CA LYS A 470 24.55 -28.95 -11.21
C LYS A 470 26.02 -28.57 -11.50
N ASN A 471 26.57 -28.98 -12.64
CA ASN A 471 27.63 -28.29 -13.37
C ASN A 471 26.94 -27.56 -14.51
N VAL A 472 26.63 -26.28 -14.30
CA VAL A 472 26.03 -25.41 -15.33
C VAL A 472 26.99 -25.39 -16.53
N PRO A 473 26.66 -25.98 -17.70
CA PRO A 473 27.50 -25.83 -18.87
C PRO A 473 27.32 -24.41 -19.39
N VAL A 474 28.42 -23.64 -19.47
CA VAL A 474 28.44 -22.31 -20.08
C VAL A 474 28.28 -22.48 -21.59
N ILE A 475 27.06 -22.29 -22.10
CA ILE A 475 26.81 -22.21 -23.55
C ILE A 475 27.16 -20.78 -24.02
N PRO A 476 27.97 -20.58 -25.08
CA PRO A 476 28.24 -19.25 -25.62
C PRO A 476 26.96 -18.61 -26.17
N LEU A 477 26.72 -17.34 -25.81
CA LEU A 477 25.58 -16.55 -26.28
C LEU A 477 25.55 -16.42 -27.83
N PRO A 478 24.36 -16.36 -28.46
CA PRO A 478 24.26 -15.91 -29.85
C PRO A 478 24.75 -14.46 -29.96
N LYS A 479 25.50 -14.16 -31.04
CA LYS A 479 25.97 -12.80 -31.34
C LYS A 479 24.76 -11.89 -31.56
N TYR A 480 24.73 -10.78 -30.82
CA TYR A 480 23.63 -9.80 -30.83
C TYR A 480 23.48 -9.05 -32.15
N PRO A 481 22.29 -8.49 -32.46
CA PRO A 481 22.09 -7.58 -33.58
C PRO A 481 23.01 -6.35 -33.48
N ALA A 482 23.55 -5.92 -34.63
CA ALA A 482 24.53 -4.85 -34.72
C ALA A 482 24.05 -3.48 -34.18
N TRP A 483 22.73 -3.24 -34.17
CA TRP A 483 22.16 -1.98 -33.66
C TRP A 483 22.32 -1.82 -32.15
N TRP A 484 22.45 -2.92 -31.40
CA TRP A 484 22.65 -2.88 -29.95
C TRP A 484 24.12 -2.70 -29.57
N GLN A 485 25.05 -3.24 -30.36
CA GLN A 485 26.48 -3.05 -30.09
C GLN A 485 26.89 -1.57 -30.11
N ARG A 486 26.13 -0.71 -30.81
CA ARG A 486 26.38 0.72 -30.89
C ARG A 486 25.88 1.50 -29.67
N ASN A 487 24.72 1.16 -29.11
CA ASN A 487 24.09 1.95 -28.03
C ASN A 487 24.64 1.68 -26.62
N VAL A 488 25.64 0.81 -26.47
CA VAL A 488 26.28 0.48 -25.17
C VAL A 488 27.73 1.03 -25.11
N GLN A 489 28.22 1.61 -26.21
CA GLN A 489 29.52 2.29 -26.26
C GLN A 489 29.44 3.82 -26.18
N GLU A 490 28.24 4.39 -26.28
CA GLU A 490 27.93 5.78 -25.91
C GLU A 490 27.32 5.80 -24.52
#